data_AF-A0A3Q8ZH74-F1
#
_entry.id   AF-A0A3Q8ZH74-F1
#
_cell.length_a   1.000
_cell.length_b   1.000
_cell.length_c   1.000
_cell.angle_alpha   90.00
_cell.angle_beta   90.00
_cell.angle_gamma   90.00
#
_symmetry.space_group_name_H-M   'P 1'
#
loop_
_entity.id
_entity.type
_entity.pdbx_description
1 polymer ?
#
loop_
_entity_poly.entity_id
_entity_poly.type
_entity_poly.pdbx_seq_one_letter_code
_entity_poly.pdbx_strand_id
1 'polypeptide(L)'
;MSVRRLADASVQPASFAFNRANTAAAKQWIKKYPKGREQSAIIPLLMLAQEQEGWVTKAAIETISDMLGMPRIRGLEVATFYTQYQLNPVGTRAHIQVCGTTPCMLRGSEGLMDVCRSKIHHDQFHTNDKGTLSWEEVECLGACVNAPMVMIFKDTFEDLTPERLAEIIDLYEGGKGASVTPGPQNGRTGSEPATGLTTLKSEKAILKSTREKEAKAAAKAAKAAPDAIIATEVPAPAAPVGPSKAGKPKTDAPETSPALNTPSPVKVALAVEKAASVSAPRHSAANANKASPEVEGVSKQRSGPRAKAEPASAFKAPEAKQPAVKQAKPSLDDKNRPAGIERPVAVDDLKLISGVGPKIEGTLHSLGIYTFAQVASWKKAERDWVDAYLSFHGRIERDDWVKQAKALAKGGVAEYIRVFGKKPV
;
A
#
# COMPACT_ATOMS: atom_id res chain seq x y z
N MET A 1 -6.69 5.03 8.76
CA MET A 1 -5.68 6.07 8.44
C MET A 1 -4.92 6.37 9.72
N SER A 2 -3.64 6.03 9.77
CA SER A 2 -2.75 6.44 10.86
C SER A 2 -2.69 7.97 10.91
N VAL A 3 -2.68 8.53 12.12
CA VAL A 3 -2.55 9.98 12.31
C VAL A 3 -1.12 10.36 11.97
N ARG A 4 -0.88 10.95 10.79
CA ARG A 4 0.43 11.46 10.38
C ARG A 4 0.73 12.75 11.13
N ARG A 5 1.94 12.85 11.68
CA ARG A 5 2.42 14.00 12.45
C ARG A 5 3.68 14.56 11.82
N LEU A 6 3.91 15.87 12.03
CA LEU A 6 5.18 16.49 11.73
C LEU A 6 6.27 15.91 12.63
N ALA A 7 7.51 15.90 12.13
CA ALA A 7 8.68 15.55 12.93
C ALA A 7 8.81 16.41 14.18
N ASP A 8 9.49 15.85 15.18
CA ASP A 8 9.78 16.52 16.45
C ASP A 8 10.41 17.91 16.23
N ALA A 9 10.06 18.85 17.12
CA ALA A 9 10.59 20.21 17.06
C ALA A 9 12.14 20.24 17.08
N SER A 10 12.80 19.24 17.67
CA SER A 10 14.26 19.14 17.73
C SER A 10 14.93 18.97 16.37
N VAL A 11 14.21 18.45 15.36
CA VAL A 11 14.74 18.23 14.00
C VAL A 11 14.12 19.16 12.97
N GLN A 12 13.14 19.99 13.34
CA GLN A 12 12.54 20.97 12.46
C GLN A 12 13.49 22.16 12.26
N PRO A 13 13.77 22.60 11.01
CA PRO A 13 14.54 23.81 10.80
C PRO A 13 13.72 25.04 11.24
N ALA A 14 14.42 26.06 11.76
CA ALA A 14 13.79 27.30 12.22
C ALA A 14 13.15 28.12 11.10
N SER A 15 13.65 27.97 9.86
CA SER A 15 13.20 28.73 8.70
C SER A 15 13.33 27.92 7.41
N PHE A 16 12.58 28.31 6.39
CA PHE A 16 12.68 27.75 5.05
C PHE A 16 12.66 28.88 4.03
N ALA A 17 13.49 28.73 2.98
CA ALA A 17 13.42 29.56 1.79
C ALA A 17 13.74 28.71 0.58
N PHE A 18 12.99 28.90 -0.51
CA PHE A 18 13.37 28.31 -1.78
C PHE A 18 14.71 28.88 -2.25
N ASN A 19 15.57 28.02 -2.79
CA ASN A 19 16.74 28.48 -3.52
C ASN A 19 16.32 29.30 -4.76
N ARG A 20 17.29 29.93 -5.44
CA ARG A 20 17.00 30.83 -6.58
C ARG A 20 16.24 30.13 -7.70
N ALA A 21 16.60 28.88 -8.03
CA ALA A 21 15.95 28.11 -9.09
C ALA A 21 14.51 27.75 -8.70
N ASN A 22 14.30 27.24 -7.49
CA ASN A 22 12.99 26.85 -6.97
C ASN A 22 12.08 28.05 -6.74
N THR A 23 12.62 29.22 -6.40
CA THR A 23 11.85 30.47 -6.33
C THR A 23 11.27 30.83 -7.69
N ALA A 24 12.05 30.66 -8.78
CA ALA A 24 11.55 30.89 -10.13
C ALA A 24 10.52 29.82 -10.54
N ALA A 25 10.79 28.55 -10.24
CA ALA A 25 9.87 27.43 -10.51
C ALA A 25 8.53 27.60 -9.76
N ALA A 26 8.56 28.03 -8.50
CA ALA A 26 7.38 28.28 -7.69
C ALA A 26 6.47 29.35 -8.34
N LYS A 27 7.07 30.46 -8.81
CA LYS A 27 6.33 31.49 -9.56
C LYS A 27 5.69 30.94 -10.84
N GLN A 28 6.36 30.02 -11.54
CA GLN A 28 5.80 29.39 -12.73
C GLN A 28 4.63 28.46 -12.40
N TRP A 29 4.73 27.69 -11.31
CA TRP A 29 3.61 26.86 -10.84
C TRP A 29 2.39 27.70 -10.47
N ILE A 30 2.59 28.78 -9.72
CA ILE A 30 1.49 29.70 -9.35
C ILE A 30 0.80 30.26 -10.60
N LYS A 31 1.57 30.67 -11.63
CA LYS A 31 1.04 31.21 -12.89
C LYS A 31 0.18 30.23 -13.70
N LYS A 32 0.26 28.91 -13.45
CA LYS A 32 -0.60 27.92 -14.12
C LYS A 32 -2.05 28.01 -13.67
N TYR A 33 -2.32 28.65 -12.53
CA TYR A 33 -3.66 28.76 -11.97
C TYR A 33 -4.26 30.15 -12.26
N PRO A 34 -5.59 30.24 -12.46
CA PRO A 34 -6.26 31.52 -12.64
C PRO A 34 -6.03 32.47 -11.46
N LYS A 35 -6.05 33.78 -11.73
CA LYS A 35 -5.96 34.82 -10.70
C LYS A 35 -7.06 34.63 -9.65
N GLY A 36 -6.69 34.67 -8.36
CA GLY A 36 -7.57 34.39 -7.23
C GLY A 36 -7.76 32.90 -6.90
N ARG A 37 -7.09 31.99 -7.63
CA ARG A 37 -7.07 30.54 -7.40
C ARG A 37 -5.64 30.01 -7.24
N GLU A 38 -4.71 30.87 -6.85
CA GLU A 38 -3.29 30.55 -6.68
C GLU A 38 -3.05 29.48 -5.61
N GLN A 39 -3.94 29.35 -4.63
CA GLN A 39 -3.90 28.33 -3.58
C GLN A 39 -3.83 26.89 -4.12
N SER A 40 -4.34 26.64 -5.33
CA SER A 40 -4.23 25.35 -6.01
C SER A 40 -2.79 24.93 -6.31
N ALA A 41 -1.82 25.86 -6.25
CA ALA A 41 -0.40 25.56 -6.38
C ALA A 41 0.22 24.92 -5.14
N ILE A 42 -0.51 24.76 -4.03
CA ILE A 42 0.02 24.20 -2.78
C ILE A 42 0.69 22.83 -2.99
N ILE A 43 0.07 21.94 -3.77
CA ILE A 43 0.58 20.59 -4.00
C ILE A 43 1.96 20.60 -4.67
N PRO A 44 2.13 21.20 -5.87
CA PRO A 44 3.44 21.24 -6.52
C PRO A 44 4.49 22.05 -5.76
N LEU A 45 4.10 23.09 -4.99
CA LEU A 45 5.05 23.84 -4.17
C LEU A 45 5.58 23.03 -2.99
N LEU A 46 4.74 22.24 -2.32
CA LEU A 46 5.19 21.32 -1.28
C LEU A 46 6.11 20.23 -1.84
N MET A 47 5.84 19.74 -3.05
CA MET A 47 6.74 18.79 -3.74
C MET A 47 8.10 19.42 -4.03
N LEU A 48 8.14 20.68 -4.51
CA LEU A 48 9.39 21.39 -4.74
C LEU A 48 10.18 21.62 -3.44
N ALA A 49 9.50 21.90 -2.33
CA ALA A 49 10.17 22.04 -1.03
C ALA A 49 10.75 20.70 -0.56
N GLN A 50 10.00 19.61 -0.73
CA GLN A 50 10.49 18.27 -0.44
C GLN A 50 11.69 17.87 -1.30
N GLU A 51 11.70 18.20 -2.60
CA GLU A 51 12.87 17.94 -3.46
C GLU A 51 14.10 18.73 -3.02
N GLN A 52 13.92 19.93 -2.45
CA GLN A 52 15.02 20.76 -1.96
C GLN A 52 15.59 20.26 -0.63
N GLU A 53 14.72 19.90 0.32
CA GLU A 53 15.10 19.59 1.71
C GLU A 53 15.13 18.09 2.01
N GLY A 54 14.64 17.24 1.11
CA GLY A 54 14.42 15.81 1.27
C GLY A 54 13.07 15.44 1.92
N TRP A 55 12.41 16.39 2.59
CA TRP A 55 11.13 16.20 3.29
C TRP A 55 10.39 17.54 3.45
N VAL A 56 9.11 17.51 3.81
CA VAL A 56 8.26 18.69 4.01
C VAL A 56 8.27 19.13 5.47
N THR A 57 8.98 20.22 5.74
CA THR A 57 9.13 20.80 7.09
C THR A 57 7.98 21.72 7.46
N LYS A 58 7.78 21.97 8.76
CA LYS A 58 6.81 22.96 9.25
C LYS A 58 7.07 24.34 8.63
N ALA A 59 8.33 24.78 8.64
CA ALA A 59 8.74 26.07 8.09
C ALA A 59 8.42 26.19 6.59
N ALA A 60 8.59 25.10 5.82
CA ALA A 60 8.21 25.07 4.40
C ALA A 60 6.70 25.22 4.21
N ILE A 61 5.89 24.48 4.97
CA ILE A 61 4.42 24.56 4.91
C ILE A 61 3.94 25.98 5.21
N GLU A 62 4.47 26.61 6.26
CA GLU A 62 4.08 27.96 6.65
C GLU A 62 4.48 29.00 5.60
N THR A 63 5.72 28.91 5.11
CA THR A 63 6.25 29.84 4.09
C THR A 63 5.48 29.73 2.77
N ILE A 64 5.13 28.52 2.34
CA ILE A 64 4.34 28.30 1.13
C ILE A 64 2.89 28.77 1.35
N SER A 65 2.31 28.53 2.53
CA SER A 65 0.96 29.01 2.84
C SER A 65 0.89 30.54 2.81
N ASP A 66 1.89 31.21 3.39
CA ASP A 66 2.01 32.66 3.38
C ASP A 66 2.24 33.20 1.95
N MET A 67 3.06 32.51 1.14
CA MET A 67 3.28 32.83 -0.28
C MET A 67 1.98 32.75 -1.11
N LEU A 68 1.10 31.80 -0.81
CA LEU A 68 -0.19 31.62 -1.50
C LEU A 68 -1.34 32.42 -0.88
N GLY A 69 -1.08 33.19 0.18
CA GLY A 69 -2.11 33.95 0.90
C GLY A 69 -3.21 33.05 1.48
N MET A 70 -2.87 31.83 1.93
CA MET A 70 -3.81 30.89 2.52
C MET A 70 -3.53 30.65 4.01
N PRO A 71 -4.55 30.26 4.81
CA PRO A 71 -4.33 29.87 6.19
C PRO A 71 -3.35 28.70 6.31
N ARG A 72 -2.42 28.77 7.29
CA ARG A 72 -1.39 27.73 7.51
C ARG A 72 -2.00 26.37 7.84
N ILE A 73 -3.16 26.36 8.52
CA ILE A 73 -3.90 25.12 8.78
C ILE A 73 -4.29 24.38 7.51
N ARG A 74 -4.60 25.09 6.41
CA ARG A 74 -4.91 24.46 5.12
C ARG A 74 -3.66 23.83 4.50
N GLY A 75 -2.50 24.46 4.64
CA GLY A 75 -1.23 23.87 4.25
C GLY A 75 -0.92 22.58 5.05
N LEU A 76 -1.16 22.61 6.36
CA LEU A 76 -1.01 21.45 7.24
C LEU A 76 -1.98 20.31 6.90
N GLU A 77 -3.25 20.63 6.62
CA GLU A 77 -4.26 19.65 6.17
C GLU A 77 -3.79 18.94 4.90
N VAL A 78 -3.32 19.68 3.90
CA VAL A 78 -2.80 19.10 2.64
C VAL A 78 -1.59 18.22 2.91
N ALA A 79 -0.59 18.73 3.66
CA ALA A 79 0.65 18.02 3.93
C ALA A 79 0.42 16.71 4.73
N THR A 80 -0.54 16.72 5.65
CA THR A 80 -0.87 15.54 6.48
C THR A 80 -1.81 14.56 5.79
N PHE A 81 -2.63 15.03 4.85
CA PHE A 81 -3.56 14.19 4.09
C PHE A 81 -2.85 13.34 3.02
N TYR A 82 -1.96 13.94 2.22
CA TYR A 82 -1.28 13.24 1.13
C TYR A 82 -0.02 12.53 1.63
N THR A 83 0.03 11.21 1.49
CA THR A 83 1.12 10.36 2.00
C THR A 83 2.45 10.59 1.29
N GLN A 84 2.43 11.12 0.06
CA GLN A 84 3.62 11.42 -0.74
C GLN A 84 4.53 12.50 -0.11
N TYR A 85 3.97 13.33 0.78
CA TYR A 85 4.77 14.28 1.55
C TYR A 85 5.38 13.58 2.75
N GLN A 86 6.70 13.53 2.78
CA GLN A 86 7.45 13.02 3.91
C GLN A 86 7.48 14.09 5.00
N LEU A 87 6.85 13.81 6.13
CA LEU A 87 6.75 14.74 7.26
C LEU A 87 7.83 14.52 8.31
N ASN A 88 8.72 13.58 8.06
CA ASN A 88 9.88 13.23 8.86
C ASN A 88 11.12 13.14 7.96
N PRO A 89 12.34 13.32 8.52
CA PRO A 89 13.56 13.05 7.79
C PRO A 89 13.58 11.62 7.24
N VAL A 90 13.94 11.49 5.97
CA VAL A 90 14.13 10.21 5.28
C VAL A 90 15.58 10.09 4.79
N GLY A 91 15.95 8.90 4.34
CA GLY A 91 17.29 8.60 3.85
C GLY A 91 17.72 9.54 2.72
N THR A 92 18.87 10.19 2.89
CA THR A 92 19.39 11.20 1.94
C THR A 92 19.82 10.62 0.59
N ARG A 93 20.17 9.32 0.54
CA ARG A 93 20.55 8.60 -0.69
C ARG A 93 19.40 7.79 -1.26
N ALA A 94 18.57 7.19 -0.41
CA ALA A 94 17.38 6.46 -0.85
C ALA A 94 16.29 6.43 0.22
N HIS A 95 15.06 6.68 -0.23
CA HIS A 95 13.85 6.36 0.50
C HIS A 95 13.04 5.35 -0.30
N ILE A 96 13.00 4.10 0.18
CA ILE A 96 12.49 2.94 -0.55
C ILE A 96 11.06 2.64 -0.09
N GLN A 97 10.12 2.78 -1.01
CA GLN A 97 8.69 2.52 -0.80
C GLN A 97 8.35 1.18 -1.46
N VAL A 98 8.13 0.15 -0.65
CA VAL A 98 7.84 -1.22 -1.14
C VAL A 98 6.34 -1.41 -1.25
N CYS A 99 5.84 -1.82 -2.42
CA CYS A 99 4.42 -2.13 -2.59
C CYS A 99 4.04 -3.43 -1.84
N GLY A 100 3.24 -3.30 -0.78
CA GLY A 100 2.75 -4.42 0.03
C GLY A 100 1.44 -5.04 -0.45
N THR A 101 0.77 -4.43 -1.44
CA THR A 101 -0.58 -4.85 -1.85
C THR A 101 -0.62 -6.18 -2.59
N THR A 102 -1.81 -6.78 -2.65
CA THR A 102 -2.07 -8.15 -3.10
C THR A 102 -1.33 -8.57 -4.36
N PRO A 103 -1.30 -7.81 -5.48
CA PRO A 103 -0.58 -8.25 -6.67
C PRO A 103 0.94 -8.38 -6.45
N CYS A 104 1.54 -7.48 -5.69
CA CYS A 104 2.97 -7.55 -5.34
C CYS A 104 3.23 -8.62 -4.28
N MET A 105 2.34 -8.78 -3.30
CA MET A 105 2.40 -9.83 -2.29
C MET A 105 2.37 -11.22 -2.94
N LEU A 106 1.45 -11.47 -3.88
CA LEU A 106 1.37 -12.72 -4.66
C LEU A 106 2.63 -13.00 -5.50
N ARG A 107 3.38 -11.94 -5.82
CA ARG A 107 4.65 -12.00 -6.56
C ARG A 107 5.88 -12.00 -5.64
N GLY A 108 5.69 -12.07 -4.33
CA GLY A 108 6.77 -12.21 -3.35
C GLY A 108 7.34 -10.90 -2.81
N SER A 109 6.58 -9.80 -2.75
CA SER A 109 7.07 -8.53 -2.19
C SER A 109 7.47 -8.60 -0.71
N GLU A 110 6.99 -9.59 0.04
CA GLU A 110 7.46 -9.84 1.43
C GLU A 110 8.97 -10.07 1.49
N GLY A 111 9.55 -10.78 0.50
CA GLY A 111 10.99 -10.96 0.40
C GLY A 111 11.74 -9.66 0.12
N LEU A 112 11.12 -8.70 -0.58
CA LEU A 112 11.68 -7.36 -0.75
C LEU A 112 11.70 -6.60 0.58
N MET A 113 10.64 -6.75 1.38
CA MET A 113 10.59 -6.14 2.72
C MET A 113 11.63 -6.75 3.66
N ASP A 114 11.90 -8.06 3.59
CA ASP A 114 12.97 -8.70 4.36
C ASP A 114 14.37 -8.15 4.02
N VAL A 115 14.60 -7.84 2.75
CA VAL A 115 15.82 -7.15 2.32
C VAL A 115 15.90 -5.76 2.93
N CYS A 116 14.82 -4.99 2.91
CA CYS A 116 14.78 -3.67 3.56
C CYS A 116 15.01 -3.75 5.08
N ARG A 117 14.36 -4.70 5.76
CA ARG A 117 14.54 -4.97 7.20
C ARG A 117 15.99 -5.24 7.58
N SER A 118 16.68 -6.03 6.75
CA SER A 118 18.06 -6.46 7.02
C SER A 118 19.11 -5.43 6.63
N LYS A 119 18.94 -4.71 5.51
CA LYS A 119 19.95 -3.78 4.98
C LYS A 119 19.79 -2.34 5.46
N ILE A 120 18.59 -1.93 5.88
CA ILE A 120 18.29 -0.53 6.20
C ILE A 120 17.99 -0.37 7.68
N HIS A 121 16.86 -0.93 8.13
CA HIS A 121 16.42 -0.88 9.51
C HIS A 121 15.31 -1.91 9.73
N HIS A 122 15.25 -2.58 10.87
CA HIS A 122 14.22 -3.59 11.16
C HIS A 122 12.81 -3.00 11.08
N ASP A 123 12.62 -1.81 11.65
CA ASP A 123 11.35 -1.10 11.65
C ASP A 123 11.24 -0.14 10.46
N GLN A 124 10.03 -0.04 9.89
CA GLN A 124 9.69 0.96 8.87
C GLN A 124 9.78 2.39 9.42
N PHE A 125 9.85 3.38 8.53
CA PHE A 125 9.88 4.82 8.86
C PHE A 125 11.10 5.28 9.67
N HIS A 126 12.14 4.44 9.74
CA HIS A 126 13.41 4.77 10.37
C HIS A 126 14.51 4.84 9.31
N THR A 127 15.46 5.74 9.53
CA THR A 127 16.69 5.77 8.76
C THR A 127 17.68 4.73 9.29
N ASN A 128 18.61 4.29 8.43
CA ASN A 128 19.80 3.58 8.90
C ASN A 128 20.70 4.51 9.76
N ASP A 129 21.72 3.95 10.42
CA ASP A 129 22.62 4.68 11.33
C ASP A 129 23.31 5.90 10.68
N LYS A 130 23.52 5.85 9.36
CA LYS A 130 24.17 6.93 8.60
C LYS A 130 23.19 8.00 8.10
N GLY A 131 21.88 7.81 8.25
CA GLY A 131 20.86 8.71 7.70
C GLY A 131 20.78 8.71 6.16
N THR A 132 21.34 7.70 5.50
CA THR A 132 21.42 7.62 4.03
C THR A 132 20.29 6.81 3.42
N LEU A 133 19.77 5.83 4.14
CA LEU A 133 18.72 4.93 3.66
C LEU A 133 17.53 4.95 4.62
N SER A 134 16.34 4.74 4.09
CA SER A 134 15.11 4.53 4.86
C SER A 134 14.12 3.72 4.02
N TRP A 135 13.14 3.09 4.66
CA TRP A 135 12.11 2.37 3.94
C TRP A 135 10.74 2.42 4.62
N GLU A 136 9.71 2.21 3.82
CA GLU A 136 8.33 2.00 4.27
C GLU A 136 7.62 1.01 3.33
N GLU A 137 6.64 0.31 3.88
CA GLU A 137 5.63 -0.38 3.10
C GLU A 137 4.57 0.62 2.67
N VAL A 138 4.20 0.58 1.39
CA VAL A 138 3.17 1.43 0.82
C VAL A 138 2.08 0.61 0.14
N GLU A 139 0.96 1.28 -0.08
CA GLU A 139 -0.16 0.76 -0.85
C GLU A 139 0.19 0.64 -2.35
N CYS A 140 -0.81 0.32 -3.17
CA CYS A 140 -0.64 0.07 -4.59
C CYS A 140 -0.01 1.26 -5.32
N LEU A 141 1.15 1.03 -5.95
CA LEU A 141 1.88 2.00 -6.77
C LEU A 141 1.53 1.93 -8.27
N GLY A 142 0.54 1.11 -8.65
CA GLY A 142 -0.02 1.10 -10.01
C GLY A 142 0.78 0.35 -11.08
N ALA A 143 1.83 -0.40 -10.72
CA ALA A 143 2.67 -1.18 -11.64
C ALA A 143 2.44 -2.70 -11.52
N CYS A 144 1.18 -3.12 -11.34
CA CYS A 144 0.82 -4.50 -11.01
C CYS A 144 1.32 -5.56 -12.03
N VAL A 145 1.42 -5.18 -13.31
CA VAL A 145 1.85 -6.09 -14.40
C VAL A 145 3.37 -6.34 -14.41
N ASN A 146 4.13 -5.54 -13.65
CA ASN A 146 5.57 -5.67 -13.44
C ASN A 146 5.91 -5.95 -11.96
N ALA A 147 4.99 -6.59 -11.23
CA ALA A 147 5.19 -6.92 -9.83
C ALA A 147 6.23 -8.06 -9.61
N PRO A 148 7.01 -8.03 -8.51
CA PRO A 148 6.96 -7.04 -7.43
C PRO A 148 7.85 -5.82 -7.72
N MET A 149 7.54 -4.69 -7.09
CA MET A 149 8.17 -3.40 -7.40
C MET A 149 8.36 -2.52 -6.16
N VAL A 150 9.29 -1.58 -6.27
CA VAL A 150 9.51 -0.50 -5.30
C VAL A 150 9.59 0.84 -6.01
N MET A 151 9.34 1.92 -5.28
CA MET A 151 9.69 3.27 -5.73
C MET A 151 10.81 3.81 -4.83
N ILE A 152 11.90 4.27 -5.43
CA ILE A 152 12.98 4.96 -4.72
C ILE A 152 12.90 6.43 -5.09
N PHE A 153 12.50 7.26 -4.11
CA PHE A 153 12.05 8.63 -4.35
C PHE A 153 10.94 8.73 -5.40
N LYS A 154 11.31 9.04 -6.65
CA LYS A 154 10.41 9.22 -7.79
C LYS A 154 10.57 8.14 -8.87
N ASP A 155 11.63 7.34 -8.75
CA ASP A 155 12.00 6.37 -9.76
C ASP A 155 11.42 4.99 -9.40
N THR A 156 10.77 4.38 -10.36
CA THR A 156 10.10 3.08 -10.22
C THR A 156 11.04 1.96 -10.63
N PHE A 157 11.18 0.92 -9.80
CA PHE A 157 11.98 -0.27 -10.10
C PHE A 157 11.09 -1.50 -9.98
N GLU A 158 11.02 -2.29 -11.05
CA GLU A 158 9.99 -3.31 -11.24
C GLU A 158 10.61 -4.68 -11.55
N ASP A 159 9.78 -5.73 -11.54
CA ASP A 159 10.20 -7.12 -11.76
C ASP A 159 11.35 -7.55 -10.85
N LEU A 160 11.32 -7.06 -9.60
CA LEU A 160 12.41 -7.23 -8.67
C LEU A 160 12.46 -8.64 -8.08
N THR A 161 13.68 -9.11 -7.84
CA THR A 161 13.96 -10.20 -6.91
C THR A 161 14.60 -9.62 -5.64
N PRO A 162 14.59 -10.34 -4.51
CA PRO A 162 15.28 -9.91 -3.30
C PRO A 162 16.76 -9.60 -3.53
N GLU A 163 17.46 -10.43 -4.31
CA GLU A 163 18.87 -10.25 -4.65
C GLU A 163 19.07 -8.96 -5.45
N ARG A 164 18.22 -8.74 -6.46
CA ARG A 164 18.32 -7.54 -7.29
C ARG A 164 18.03 -6.27 -6.48
N LEU A 165 17.05 -6.29 -5.59
CA LEU A 165 16.80 -5.16 -4.70
C LEU A 165 17.98 -4.91 -3.75
N ALA A 166 18.59 -5.97 -3.21
CA ALA A 166 19.77 -5.83 -2.35
C ALA A 166 20.93 -5.13 -3.08
N GLU A 167 21.21 -5.50 -4.33
CA GLU A 167 22.20 -4.84 -5.18
C GLU A 167 21.87 -3.36 -5.42
N ILE A 168 20.60 -3.06 -5.71
CA ILE A 168 20.14 -1.67 -5.92
C ILE A 168 20.36 -0.86 -4.63
N ILE A 169 20.00 -1.40 -3.47
CA ILE A 169 20.23 -0.74 -2.17
C ILE A 169 21.71 -0.46 -1.95
N ASP A 170 22.59 -1.43 -2.22
CA ASP A 170 24.04 -1.26 -2.07
C ASP A 170 24.60 -0.20 -3.04
N LEU A 171 24.06 -0.10 -4.26
CA LEU A 171 24.41 0.96 -5.21
C LEU A 171 23.96 2.34 -4.72
N TYR A 172 22.74 2.48 -4.22
CA TYR A 172 22.26 3.73 -3.64
C TYR A 172 23.08 4.13 -2.40
N GLU A 173 23.35 3.19 -1.50
CA GLU A 173 24.22 3.41 -0.34
C GLU A 173 25.62 3.83 -0.77
N GLY A 174 26.17 3.25 -1.84
CA GLY A 174 27.45 3.63 -2.42
C GLY A 174 27.45 4.95 -3.21
N GLY A 175 26.32 5.66 -3.28
CA GLY A 175 26.18 6.90 -4.06
C GLY A 175 26.12 6.70 -5.57
N LYS A 176 25.87 5.47 -6.03
CA LYS A 176 25.79 5.06 -7.43
C LYS A 176 24.37 4.74 -7.88
N GLY A 177 23.34 5.12 -7.13
CA GLY A 177 21.94 4.82 -7.46
C GLY A 177 21.52 5.25 -8.86
N ALA A 178 22.05 6.37 -9.37
CA ALA A 178 21.79 6.87 -10.73
C ALA A 178 22.28 5.95 -11.85
N SER A 179 23.12 4.94 -11.56
CA SER A 179 23.52 3.94 -12.56
C SER A 179 22.48 2.85 -12.78
N VAL A 180 21.44 2.77 -11.94
CA VAL A 180 20.35 1.81 -12.10
C VAL A 180 19.25 2.45 -12.94
N THR A 181 18.97 1.86 -14.10
CA THR A 181 17.90 2.33 -14.98
C THR A 181 16.53 2.04 -14.33
N PRO A 182 15.64 3.05 -14.18
CA PRO A 182 14.27 2.83 -13.72
C PRO A 182 13.47 1.96 -14.71
N GLY A 183 12.52 1.19 -14.18
CA GLY A 183 11.67 0.25 -14.90
C GLY A 183 11.95 -1.21 -14.55
N PRO A 184 11.54 -2.15 -15.42
CA PRO A 184 11.76 -3.58 -15.25
C PRO A 184 13.24 -3.95 -15.10
N GLN A 185 13.57 -4.78 -14.11
CA GLN A 185 14.95 -5.22 -13.86
C GLN A 185 15.27 -6.60 -14.46
N ASN A 186 14.37 -7.17 -15.26
CA ASN A 186 14.48 -8.52 -15.84
C ASN A 186 14.77 -8.52 -17.36
N GLY A 187 15.18 -7.39 -17.93
CA GLY A 187 15.47 -7.23 -19.36
C GLY A 187 14.29 -6.81 -20.23
N ARG A 188 13.09 -6.69 -19.65
CA ARG A 188 11.96 -5.99 -20.29
C ARG A 188 12.21 -4.48 -20.32
N THR A 189 11.55 -3.79 -21.25
CA THR A 189 11.55 -2.32 -21.36
C THR A 189 10.31 -1.70 -20.72
N GLY A 190 9.17 -2.36 -20.78
CA GLY A 190 7.93 -1.91 -20.14
C GLY A 190 7.09 -3.08 -19.67
N SER A 191 5.83 -3.12 -20.08
CA SER A 191 4.87 -4.13 -19.64
C SER A 191 4.70 -5.30 -20.63
N GLU A 192 5.60 -5.46 -21.60
CA GLU A 192 5.49 -6.54 -22.58
C GLU A 192 5.61 -7.93 -21.92
N PRO A 193 5.01 -8.99 -22.48
CA PRO A 193 5.20 -10.33 -21.93
C PRO A 193 6.67 -10.74 -22.00
N ALA A 194 7.20 -11.29 -20.90
CA ALA A 194 8.59 -11.76 -20.86
C ALA A 194 8.88 -12.90 -21.87
N THR A 195 7.84 -13.59 -22.34
CA THR A 195 7.91 -14.63 -23.37
C THR A 195 7.87 -14.09 -24.80
N GLY A 196 7.92 -12.77 -24.98
CA GLY A 196 7.85 -12.09 -26.27
C GLY A 196 6.47 -11.50 -26.59
N LEU A 197 6.45 -10.61 -27.58
CA LEU A 197 5.26 -9.86 -27.97
C LEU A 197 4.16 -10.80 -28.51
N THR A 198 3.00 -10.76 -27.88
CA THR A 198 1.77 -11.44 -28.35
C THR A 198 0.84 -10.50 -29.11
N THR A 199 0.99 -9.19 -28.91
CA THR A 199 0.23 -8.11 -29.55
C THR A 199 1.17 -7.08 -30.18
N LEU A 200 0.65 -6.19 -31.04
CA LEU A 200 1.45 -5.13 -31.69
C LEU A 200 2.68 -5.68 -32.43
N LYS A 201 2.55 -6.85 -33.09
CA LYS A 201 3.66 -7.55 -33.75
C LYS A 201 4.11 -6.94 -35.08
N SER A 202 3.29 -6.08 -35.69
CA SER A 202 3.59 -5.50 -36.99
C SER A 202 3.99 -4.04 -36.87
N GLU A 203 5.03 -3.64 -37.59
CA GLU A 203 5.42 -2.23 -37.71
C GLU A 203 4.29 -1.37 -38.29
N LYS A 204 3.43 -1.98 -39.12
CA LYS A 204 2.22 -1.34 -39.64
C LYS A 204 1.27 -0.84 -38.54
N ALA A 205 1.14 -1.60 -37.44
CA ALA A 205 0.30 -1.21 -36.31
C ALA A 205 0.89 -0.07 -35.46
N ILE A 206 2.19 0.20 -35.59
CA ILE A 206 2.94 1.10 -34.70
C ILE A 206 3.27 2.44 -35.38
N LEU A 207 3.61 2.43 -36.67
CA LEU A 207 4.03 3.65 -37.38
C LEU A 207 2.87 4.64 -37.57
N LYS A 208 3.09 5.89 -37.13
CA LYS A 208 2.12 7.00 -37.30
C LYS A 208 1.70 7.17 -38.76
N SER A 209 2.64 7.05 -39.70
CA SER A 209 2.40 7.12 -41.14
C SER A 209 1.48 6.01 -41.65
N THR A 210 1.59 4.80 -41.09
CA THR A 210 0.72 3.67 -41.46
C THR A 210 -0.66 3.81 -40.83
N ARG A 211 -0.74 4.20 -39.55
CA ARG A 211 -2.01 4.51 -38.87
C ARG A 211 -2.79 5.62 -39.56
N GLU A 212 -2.12 6.68 -40.00
CA GLU A 212 -2.73 7.77 -40.76
C GLU A 212 -3.18 7.32 -42.16
N LYS A 213 -2.41 6.46 -42.84
CA LYS A 213 -2.81 5.88 -44.12
C LYS A 213 -4.01 4.95 -43.98
N GLU A 214 -4.05 4.10 -42.96
CA GLU A 214 -5.18 3.21 -42.68
C GLU A 214 -6.42 4.00 -42.26
N ALA A 215 -6.29 5.02 -41.42
CA ALA A 215 -7.40 5.91 -41.07
C ALA A 215 -7.94 6.66 -42.29
N LYS A 216 -7.06 7.14 -43.19
CA LYS A 216 -7.46 7.76 -44.46
C LYS A 216 -8.12 6.76 -45.41
N ALA A 217 -7.60 5.53 -45.48
CA ALA A 217 -8.17 4.46 -46.31
C ALA A 217 -9.54 4.01 -45.80
N ALA A 218 -9.71 3.86 -44.48
CA ALA A 218 -10.99 3.56 -43.84
C ALA A 218 -11.99 4.70 -44.02
N ALA A 219 -11.57 5.96 -43.87
CA ALA A 219 -12.41 7.13 -44.14
C ALA A 219 -12.80 7.24 -45.63
N LYS A 220 -11.90 6.86 -46.55
CA LYS A 220 -12.18 6.81 -47.99
C LYS A 220 -13.13 5.66 -48.34
N ALA A 221 -12.96 4.49 -47.73
CA ALA A 221 -13.86 3.35 -47.89
C ALA A 221 -15.27 3.65 -47.34
N ALA A 222 -15.36 4.31 -46.18
CA ALA A 222 -16.61 4.77 -45.61
C ALA A 222 -17.33 5.83 -46.45
N LYS A 223 -16.56 6.65 -47.21
CA LYS A 223 -17.11 7.62 -48.18
C LYS A 223 -17.41 7.02 -49.57
N ALA A 224 -16.87 5.85 -49.87
CA ALA A 224 -17.02 5.17 -51.16
C ALA A 224 -18.11 4.08 -51.15
N ALA A 225 -18.84 3.93 -50.04
CA ALA A 225 -20.06 3.15 -49.99
C ALA A 225 -21.25 4.08 -50.30
N PRO A 226 -21.76 4.12 -51.56
CA PRO A 226 -23.00 4.81 -51.86
C PRO A 226 -24.19 4.06 -51.25
N ASP A 227 -25.23 4.81 -50.90
CA ASP A 227 -26.52 4.36 -50.38
C ASP A 227 -27.00 3.05 -51.03
N ALA A 228 -26.90 1.95 -50.28
CA ALA A 228 -27.60 0.71 -50.58
C ALA A 228 -28.64 0.49 -49.48
N ILE A 229 -29.78 1.14 -49.64
CA ILE A 229 -31.04 0.69 -49.00
C ILE A 229 -31.71 -0.25 -50.00
N ILE A 230 -31.51 -1.57 -49.86
CA ILE A 230 -32.55 -2.55 -50.16
C ILE A 230 -32.52 -3.58 -49.03
N ALA A 231 -33.70 -3.73 -48.40
CA ALA A 231 -33.98 -4.59 -47.27
C ALA A 231 -33.58 -6.05 -47.53
N THR A 232 -32.68 -6.57 -46.69
CA THR A 232 -32.77 -7.89 -46.07
C THR A 232 -32.01 -7.81 -44.75
N GLU A 233 -32.63 -8.32 -43.68
CA GLU A 233 -32.15 -8.21 -42.30
C GLU A 233 -30.76 -8.84 -42.15
N VAL A 234 -29.74 -8.01 -41.89
CA VAL A 234 -28.44 -8.43 -41.38
C VAL A 234 -28.03 -7.43 -40.29
N PRO A 235 -27.68 -7.86 -39.06
CA PRO A 235 -27.37 -6.93 -37.97
C PRO A 235 -26.11 -6.13 -38.30
N ALA A 236 -26.19 -4.81 -38.17
CA ALA A 236 -25.09 -3.88 -38.46
C ALA A 236 -23.83 -4.19 -37.61
N PRO A 237 -22.61 -4.15 -38.18
CA PRO A 237 -21.39 -4.20 -37.40
C PRO A 237 -21.23 -2.89 -36.62
N ALA A 238 -20.98 -3.02 -35.32
CA ALA A 238 -20.87 -1.92 -34.37
C ALA A 238 -19.73 -0.94 -34.73
N ALA A 239 -20.02 0.36 -34.67
CA ALA A 239 -19.02 1.42 -34.77
C ALA A 239 -17.89 1.25 -33.74
N PRO A 240 -16.63 1.64 -34.05
CA PRO A 240 -15.52 1.49 -33.13
C PRO A 240 -15.78 2.28 -31.84
N VAL A 241 -15.92 1.52 -30.77
CA VAL A 241 -16.25 2.01 -29.44
C VAL A 241 -15.00 2.67 -28.84
N GLY A 242 -15.07 3.96 -28.50
CA GLY A 242 -13.98 4.65 -27.82
C GLY A 242 -13.65 3.96 -26.47
N PRO A 243 -12.40 4.07 -25.97
CA PRO A 243 -11.91 3.31 -24.80
C PRO A 243 -12.76 3.49 -23.53
N SER A 244 -13.51 4.58 -23.41
CA SER A 244 -14.46 4.84 -22.31
C SER A 244 -15.70 3.92 -22.29
N LYS A 245 -15.89 3.08 -23.31
CA LYS A 245 -17.03 2.15 -23.43
C LYS A 245 -16.61 0.68 -23.62
N ALA A 246 -15.32 0.37 -23.54
CA ALA A 246 -14.79 -0.98 -23.80
C ALA A 246 -14.93 -1.99 -22.63
N GLY A 247 -15.70 -1.69 -21.58
CA GLY A 247 -15.80 -2.59 -20.43
C GLY A 247 -16.95 -2.32 -19.45
N LYS A 248 -18.06 -1.70 -19.89
CA LYS A 248 -19.24 -1.61 -19.02
C LYS A 248 -20.06 -2.89 -19.13
N PRO A 249 -20.35 -3.60 -18.01
CA PRO A 249 -21.36 -4.64 -18.03
C PRO A 249 -22.67 -4.05 -18.56
N LYS A 250 -23.41 -4.81 -19.40
CA LYS A 250 -24.79 -4.45 -19.69
C LYS A 250 -25.61 -4.69 -18.43
N THR A 251 -25.99 -3.62 -17.75
CA THR A 251 -26.90 -3.66 -16.60
C THR A 251 -28.18 -2.94 -17.01
N ASP A 252 -29.35 -3.47 -16.63
CA ASP A 252 -30.63 -2.77 -16.82
C ASP A 252 -30.93 -1.76 -15.69
N ALA A 253 -29.88 -1.34 -14.97
CA ALA A 253 -29.97 -0.37 -13.90
C ALA A 253 -30.37 1.00 -14.49
N PRO A 254 -31.36 1.71 -13.90
CA PRO A 254 -31.88 2.97 -14.42
C PRO A 254 -30.79 4.05 -14.62
N GLU A 255 -29.71 4.00 -13.85
CA GLU A 255 -28.54 4.90 -13.91
C GLU A 255 -27.67 4.69 -15.15
N THR A 256 -27.86 3.59 -15.89
CA THR A 256 -27.12 3.26 -17.12
C THR A 256 -27.99 3.34 -18.37
N SER A 257 -29.22 3.85 -18.24
CA SER A 257 -30.18 4.00 -19.33
C SER A 257 -29.59 4.82 -20.50
N PRO A 258 -29.73 4.35 -21.75
CA PRO A 258 -29.37 5.11 -22.95
C PRO A 258 -30.13 6.44 -23.10
N ALA A 259 -31.24 6.61 -22.37
CA ALA A 259 -32.01 7.86 -22.34
C ALA A 259 -31.32 8.96 -21.50
N LEU A 260 -30.31 8.62 -20.70
CA LEU A 260 -29.53 9.58 -19.91
C LEU A 260 -28.40 10.16 -20.77
N ASN A 261 -28.60 11.38 -21.26
CA ASN A 261 -27.57 12.14 -21.99
C ASN A 261 -26.52 12.73 -21.03
N THR A 262 -25.57 11.90 -20.59
CA THR A 262 -24.37 12.34 -19.88
C THR A 262 -23.10 11.77 -20.51
N PRO A 263 -22.06 12.59 -20.74
CA PRO A 263 -22.00 14.04 -20.53
C PRO A 263 -22.65 14.83 -21.69
N SER A 264 -23.23 15.98 -21.37
CA SER A 264 -23.77 16.92 -22.37
C SER A 264 -22.71 17.33 -23.39
N PRO A 265 -23.02 17.37 -24.71
CA PRO A 265 -22.09 17.82 -25.75
C PRO A 265 -21.90 19.34 -25.79
N VAL A 266 -22.60 20.10 -24.93
CA VAL A 266 -22.47 21.55 -24.85
C VAL A 266 -21.18 21.90 -24.11
N LYS A 267 -20.19 22.45 -24.84
CA LYS A 267 -19.06 23.15 -24.21
C LYS A 267 -19.61 24.33 -23.41
N VAL A 268 -19.46 24.28 -22.09
CA VAL A 268 -19.82 25.39 -21.21
C VAL A 268 -18.98 26.60 -21.60
N ALA A 269 -19.62 27.72 -21.93
CA ALA A 269 -18.93 28.97 -22.20
C ALA A 269 -18.20 29.45 -20.94
N LEU A 270 -16.98 29.96 -21.07
CA LEU A 270 -16.14 30.45 -19.96
C LEU A 270 -16.87 31.45 -19.02
N ALA A 271 -17.85 32.19 -19.55
CA ALA A 271 -18.68 33.11 -18.76
C ALA A 271 -19.58 32.38 -17.75
N VAL A 272 -20.08 31.20 -18.09
CA VAL A 272 -20.93 30.36 -17.22
C VAL A 272 -20.07 29.67 -16.15
N GLU A 273 -18.84 29.26 -16.50
CA GLU A 273 -17.87 28.71 -15.55
C GLU A 273 -17.44 29.73 -14.48
N LYS A 274 -17.33 31.01 -14.89
CA LYS A 274 -17.07 32.14 -13.98
C LYS A 274 -18.27 32.47 -13.07
N ALA A 275 -19.50 32.25 -13.55
CA ALA A 275 -20.72 32.47 -12.77
C ALA A 275 -21.03 31.32 -11.77
N ALA A 276 -20.68 30.08 -12.13
CA ALA A 276 -20.82 28.91 -11.25
C ALA A 276 -19.67 28.76 -10.23
N SER A 277 -18.57 29.49 -10.43
CA SER A 277 -17.47 29.56 -9.47
C SER A 277 -17.90 30.35 -8.24
N VAL A 278 -18.32 29.65 -7.19
CA VAL A 278 -18.52 30.26 -5.86
C VAL A 278 -17.26 31.02 -5.47
N SER A 279 -17.41 32.30 -5.10
CA SER A 279 -16.32 33.11 -4.57
C SER A 279 -15.66 32.35 -3.43
N ALA A 280 -14.34 32.22 -3.44
CA ALA A 280 -13.61 31.60 -2.34
C ALA A 280 -14.13 32.20 -1.01
N PRO A 281 -14.49 31.37 -0.01
CA PRO A 281 -14.92 31.90 1.28
C PRO A 281 -13.86 32.88 1.78
N ARG A 282 -14.29 34.02 2.32
CA ARG A 282 -13.37 34.99 2.95
C ARG A 282 -12.85 34.40 4.26
N HIS A 283 -11.92 33.46 4.15
CA HIS A 283 -11.13 33.01 5.28
C HIS A 283 -10.09 34.10 5.58
N SER A 284 -10.24 34.76 6.72
CA SER A 284 -9.16 35.61 7.23
C SER A 284 -8.02 34.69 7.65
N ALA A 285 -6.99 34.59 6.80
CA ALA A 285 -5.75 33.88 7.15
C ALA A 285 -5.18 34.42 8.47
N ALA A 286 -5.28 35.72 8.72
CA ALA A 286 -4.89 36.33 9.98
C ALA A 286 -5.67 35.79 11.19
N ASN A 287 -6.97 35.51 11.07
CA ASN A 287 -7.74 34.92 12.17
C ASN A 287 -7.48 33.42 12.32
N ALA A 288 -7.34 32.70 11.21
CA ALA A 288 -7.05 31.26 11.22
C ALA A 288 -5.62 30.93 11.70
N ASN A 289 -4.69 31.88 11.54
CA ASN A 289 -3.29 31.74 11.98
C ASN A 289 -3.07 32.22 13.43
N LYS A 290 -4.10 32.70 14.14
CA LYS A 290 -4.02 32.97 15.58
C LYS A 290 -4.10 31.64 16.35
N ALA A 291 -2.97 31.12 16.78
CA ALA A 291 -2.93 30.05 17.78
C ALA A 291 -2.72 30.66 19.17
N SER A 292 -3.58 30.31 20.13
CA SER A 292 -3.32 30.55 21.55
C SER A 292 -2.17 29.63 22.01
N PRO A 293 -1.24 30.09 22.87
CA PRO A 293 -0.08 29.31 23.31
C PRO A 293 -0.41 28.04 24.13
N GLU A 294 -1.68 27.77 24.43
CA GLU A 294 -2.11 26.66 25.31
C GLU A 294 -2.15 25.29 24.63
N VAL A 295 -2.01 25.19 23.30
CA VAL A 295 -2.09 23.89 22.58
C VAL A 295 -0.76 23.13 22.55
N GLU A 296 0.35 23.76 22.95
CA GLU A 296 1.66 23.08 23.14
C GLU A 296 1.79 22.40 24.51
N GLY A 297 0.74 22.45 25.35
CA GLY A 297 0.63 21.71 26.59
C GLY A 297 0.34 20.22 26.34
N VAL A 298 1.40 19.41 26.35
CA VAL A 298 1.42 17.93 26.38
C VAL A 298 0.20 17.33 27.08
N SER A 299 -0.76 16.80 26.31
CA SER A 299 -1.72 15.84 26.85
C SER A 299 -1.01 14.49 26.94
N LYS A 300 -0.69 14.10 28.18
CA LYS A 300 -0.15 12.79 28.56
C LYS A 300 -0.78 11.68 27.71
N GLN A 301 0.07 10.92 27.03
CA GLN A 301 -0.27 9.57 26.58
C GLN A 301 -0.96 8.83 27.73
N ARG A 302 -2.10 8.22 27.42
CA ARG A 302 -2.81 7.32 28.32
C ARG A 302 -1.86 6.16 28.63
N SER A 303 -1.20 6.20 29.79
CA SER A 303 -0.26 5.18 30.23
C SER A 303 -1.03 3.92 30.63
N GLY A 304 -1.03 2.91 29.75
CA GLY A 304 -1.26 1.53 30.16
C GLY A 304 -0.10 1.02 31.03
N PRO A 305 -0.27 -0.07 31.80
CA PRO A 305 0.74 -0.50 32.77
C PRO A 305 2.06 -0.84 32.08
N ARG A 306 3.12 -0.10 32.40
CA ARG A 306 4.51 -0.45 32.06
C ARG A 306 4.93 -1.64 32.93
N ALA A 307 5.12 -2.80 32.31
CA ALA A 307 5.95 -3.83 32.90
C ALA A 307 7.40 -3.32 32.91
N LYS A 308 8.06 -3.38 34.06
CA LYS A 308 9.47 -3.02 34.24
C LYS A 308 10.33 -4.00 33.45
N ALA A 309 11.15 -3.50 32.53
CA ALA A 309 12.24 -4.25 31.94
C ALA A 309 13.55 -3.75 32.56
N GLU A 310 14.25 -4.63 33.27
CA GLU A 310 15.67 -4.48 33.59
C GLU A 310 16.53 -4.94 32.40
N PRO A 311 17.76 -4.42 32.23
CA PRO A 311 18.52 -4.55 30.99
C PRO A 311 19.22 -5.92 30.94
N ALA A 312 18.89 -6.74 29.95
CA ALA A 312 19.60 -7.98 29.68
C ALA A 312 20.51 -7.81 28.45
N SER A 313 21.80 -7.69 28.75
CA SER A 313 22.98 -8.23 28.04
C SER A 313 23.02 -8.24 26.50
N ALA A 314 24.11 -7.65 25.99
CA ALA A 314 24.61 -7.73 24.62
C ALA A 314 24.36 -9.07 23.92
N PHE A 315 23.64 -9.03 22.80
CA PHE A 315 23.41 -10.16 21.93
C PHE A 315 24.63 -10.38 21.04
N LYS A 316 25.27 -11.56 21.13
CA LYS A 316 26.24 -12.03 20.15
C LYS A 316 25.48 -12.48 18.90
N ALA A 317 25.90 -11.98 17.74
CA ALA A 317 25.40 -12.39 16.43
C ALA A 317 25.56 -13.91 16.23
N PRO A 318 24.54 -14.64 15.73
CA PRO A 318 24.75 -16.01 15.29
C PRO A 318 25.44 -16.00 13.92
N GLU A 319 26.53 -16.76 13.82
CA GLU A 319 27.18 -17.12 12.55
C GLU A 319 26.17 -17.71 11.55
N ALA A 320 26.42 -17.41 10.28
CA ALA A 320 25.64 -17.80 9.14
C ALA A 320 25.33 -19.31 9.12
N LYS A 321 24.04 -19.65 9.19
CA LYS A 321 23.54 -20.94 8.69
C LYS A 321 22.99 -20.75 7.27
N GLN A 322 23.43 -21.67 6.42
CA GLN A 322 23.05 -21.93 5.04
C GLN A 322 21.53 -21.98 4.79
N PRO A 323 21.09 -21.83 3.52
CA PRO A 323 19.72 -21.45 3.16
C PRO A 323 18.63 -22.40 3.65
N ALA A 324 17.49 -21.82 4.02
CA ALA A 324 16.31 -22.50 4.50
C ALA A 324 15.74 -23.45 3.43
N VAL A 325 15.90 -24.75 3.69
CA VAL A 325 15.02 -25.80 3.14
C VAL A 325 13.63 -25.58 3.73
N LYS A 326 12.56 -25.67 2.91
CA LYS A 326 11.17 -25.76 3.41
C LYS A 326 11.13 -26.77 4.56
N GLN A 327 10.88 -26.32 5.79
CA GLN A 327 10.76 -27.22 6.93
C GLN A 327 9.64 -28.22 6.64
N ALA A 328 9.99 -29.50 6.58
CA ALA A 328 9.02 -30.58 6.47
C ALA A 328 8.14 -30.60 7.72
N LYS A 329 6.84 -30.92 7.56
CA LYS A 329 5.95 -31.12 8.70
C LYS A 329 6.55 -32.16 9.66
N PRO A 330 6.42 -31.98 10.99
CA PRO A 330 6.88 -32.97 11.96
C PRO A 330 6.34 -34.37 11.66
N SER A 331 7.16 -35.40 11.88
CA SER A 331 6.75 -36.79 11.63
C SER A 331 5.58 -37.21 12.53
N LEU A 332 4.69 -38.04 11.99
CA LEU A 332 3.55 -38.60 12.74
C LEU A 332 3.96 -39.57 13.85
N ASP A 333 5.21 -40.06 13.84
CA ASP A 333 5.81 -40.96 14.83
C ASP A 333 6.62 -40.23 15.92
N ASP A 334 6.52 -38.91 16.00
CA ASP A 334 7.24 -38.12 16.99
C ASP A 334 6.71 -38.37 18.42
N LYS A 335 7.62 -38.55 19.38
CA LYS A 335 7.30 -38.72 20.81
C LYS A 335 6.56 -37.54 21.44
N ASN A 336 6.64 -36.37 20.82
CA ASN A 336 5.96 -35.15 21.26
C ASN A 336 4.62 -34.93 20.57
N ARG A 337 4.18 -35.83 19.69
CA ARG A 337 2.83 -35.80 19.14
C ARG A 337 1.82 -36.10 20.26
N PRO A 338 0.78 -35.28 20.44
CA PRO A 338 -0.24 -35.57 21.43
C PRO A 338 -0.98 -36.88 21.14
N ALA A 339 -1.28 -37.63 22.20
CA ALA A 339 -1.95 -38.93 22.10
C ALA A 339 -3.35 -38.78 21.47
N GLY A 340 -3.53 -39.40 20.30
CA GLY A 340 -4.83 -39.54 19.65
C GLY A 340 -5.64 -40.66 20.29
N ILE A 341 -6.97 -40.51 20.28
CA ILE A 341 -7.92 -41.56 20.62
C ILE A 341 -8.67 -42.00 19.37
N GLU A 342 -9.23 -43.21 19.37
CA GLU A 342 -10.23 -43.58 18.38
C GLU A 342 -11.48 -42.71 18.55
N ARG A 343 -12.16 -42.41 17.44
CA ARG A 343 -13.27 -41.46 17.41
C ARG A 343 -14.35 -41.84 18.44
N PRO A 344 -14.57 -41.03 19.50
CA PRO A 344 -15.57 -41.32 20.51
C PRO A 344 -16.98 -41.09 19.97
N VAL A 345 -17.98 -41.69 20.64
CA VAL A 345 -19.41 -41.50 20.30
C VAL A 345 -19.85 -40.04 20.51
N ALA A 346 -19.28 -39.37 21.52
CA ALA A 346 -19.46 -37.94 21.76
C ALA A 346 -18.19 -37.19 21.35
N VAL A 347 -18.28 -36.39 20.27
CA VAL A 347 -17.21 -35.54 19.76
C VAL A 347 -17.53 -34.09 20.13
N ASP A 348 -16.56 -33.39 20.71
CA ASP A 348 -16.72 -31.98 21.05
C ASP A 348 -16.57 -31.10 19.79
N ASP A 349 -17.28 -29.96 19.77
CA ASP A 349 -17.11 -28.95 18.73
C ASP A 349 -15.85 -28.12 19.00
N LEU A 350 -14.71 -28.52 18.42
CA LEU A 350 -13.43 -27.87 18.65
C LEU A 350 -13.39 -26.45 18.06
N LYS A 351 -14.31 -26.10 17.15
CA LYS A 351 -14.40 -24.72 16.61
C LYS A 351 -14.80 -23.71 17.67
N LEU A 352 -15.31 -24.13 18.83
CA LEU A 352 -15.56 -23.23 19.96
C LEU A 352 -14.28 -22.65 20.59
N ILE A 353 -13.10 -23.18 20.26
CA ILE A 353 -11.81 -22.60 20.63
C ILE A 353 -11.44 -21.54 19.60
N SER A 354 -11.25 -20.30 20.06
CA SER A 354 -10.88 -19.18 19.21
C SER A 354 -9.57 -19.48 18.47
N GLY A 355 -9.65 -19.45 17.14
CA GLY A 355 -8.53 -19.77 16.25
C GLY A 355 -8.60 -21.16 15.63
N VAL A 356 -9.51 -22.02 16.07
CA VAL A 356 -9.82 -23.32 15.44
C VAL A 356 -10.98 -23.14 14.47
N GLY A 357 -10.70 -23.15 13.16
CA GLY A 357 -11.73 -23.18 12.11
C GLY A 357 -12.03 -24.60 11.61
N PRO A 358 -13.03 -24.78 10.72
CA PRO A 358 -13.43 -26.11 10.22
C PRO A 358 -12.29 -26.94 9.61
N LYS A 359 -11.34 -26.28 8.93
CA LYS A 359 -10.16 -26.93 8.35
C LYS A 359 -9.18 -27.45 9.41
N ILE A 360 -9.04 -26.70 10.51
CA ILE A 360 -8.16 -27.02 11.62
C ILE A 360 -8.77 -28.16 12.43
N GLU A 361 -10.06 -28.07 12.73
CA GLU A 361 -10.82 -29.14 13.37
C GLU A 361 -10.70 -30.45 12.58
N GLY A 362 -10.89 -30.42 11.26
CA GLY A 362 -10.70 -31.61 10.41
C GLY A 362 -9.28 -32.20 10.49
N THR A 363 -8.26 -31.34 10.62
CA THR A 363 -6.87 -31.79 10.79
C THR A 363 -6.64 -32.39 12.18
N LEU A 364 -7.18 -31.79 13.24
CA LEU A 364 -7.11 -32.31 14.61
C LEU A 364 -7.84 -33.66 14.74
N HIS A 365 -9.00 -33.80 14.09
CA HIS A 365 -9.72 -35.07 14.00
C HIS A 365 -8.89 -36.14 13.29
N SER A 366 -8.16 -35.81 12.23
CA SER A 366 -7.26 -36.76 11.55
C SER A 366 -6.08 -37.20 12.43
N LEU A 367 -5.72 -36.39 13.43
CA LEU A 367 -4.68 -36.70 14.41
C LEU A 367 -5.21 -37.51 15.61
N GLY A 368 -6.52 -37.75 15.69
CA GLY A 368 -7.18 -38.45 16.79
C GLY A 368 -7.58 -37.54 17.97
N ILE A 369 -7.66 -36.23 17.75
CA ILE A 369 -8.05 -35.25 18.78
C ILE A 369 -9.50 -34.85 18.55
N TYR A 370 -10.40 -35.24 19.46
CA TYR A 370 -11.85 -35.07 19.30
C TYR A 370 -12.53 -34.38 20.47
N THR A 371 -11.81 -34.12 21.57
CA THR A 371 -12.40 -33.58 22.80
C THR A 371 -11.64 -32.38 23.35
N PHE A 372 -12.33 -31.48 24.05
CA PHE A 372 -11.71 -30.37 24.78
C PHE A 372 -10.77 -30.87 25.87
N ALA A 373 -11.05 -32.02 26.48
CA ALA A 373 -10.21 -32.64 27.50
C ALA A 373 -8.81 -32.97 26.97
N GLN A 374 -8.71 -33.46 25.72
CA GLN A 374 -7.41 -33.73 25.08
C GLN A 374 -6.60 -32.45 24.91
N VAL A 375 -7.21 -31.40 24.32
CA VAL A 375 -6.53 -30.11 24.10
C VAL A 375 -6.15 -29.44 25.43
N ALA A 376 -7.00 -29.56 26.45
CA ALA A 376 -6.76 -29.06 27.80
C ALA A 376 -5.55 -29.71 28.51
N SER A 377 -5.19 -30.93 28.10
CA SER A 377 -4.12 -31.74 28.69
C SER A 377 -2.74 -31.54 28.05
N TRP A 378 -2.66 -30.81 26.92
CA TRP A 378 -1.42 -30.65 26.17
C TRP A 378 -0.31 -29.95 26.95
N LYS A 379 0.84 -30.62 27.00
CA LYS A 379 2.11 -30.09 27.49
C LYS A 379 2.75 -29.17 26.46
N LYS A 380 3.77 -28.40 26.87
CA LYS A 380 4.45 -27.45 25.99
C LYS A 380 4.98 -28.12 24.71
N ALA A 381 5.63 -29.27 24.85
CA ALA A 381 6.16 -30.02 23.70
C ALA A 381 5.07 -30.47 22.71
N GLU A 382 3.90 -30.85 23.20
CA GLU A 382 2.76 -31.24 22.35
C GLU A 382 2.15 -30.05 21.62
N ARG A 383 2.06 -28.89 22.30
CA ARG A 383 1.64 -27.64 21.65
C ARG A 383 2.61 -27.22 20.55
N ASP A 384 3.90 -27.24 20.85
CA ASP A 384 4.95 -26.84 19.91
C ASP A 384 4.94 -27.77 18.67
N TRP A 385 4.70 -29.08 18.87
CA TRP A 385 4.57 -30.05 17.78
C TRP A 385 3.33 -29.79 16.92
N VAL A 386 2.14 -29.60 17.53
CA VAL A 386 0.89 -29.34 16.79
C VAL A 386 0.96 -28.00 16.07
N ASP A 387 1.56 -26.98 16.69
CA ASP A 387 1.74 -25.67 16.10
C ASP A 387 2.66 -25.71 14.86
N ALA A 388 3.74 -26.49 14.92
CA ALA A 388 4.60 -26.76 13.76
C ALA A 388 3.88 -27.59 12.67
N TYR A 389 3.10 -28.61 13.07
CA TYR A 389 2.34 -29.46 12.14
C TYR A 389 1.25 -28.69 11.39
N LEU A 390 0.60 -27.73 12.06
CA LEU A 390 -0.39 -26.83 11.49
C LEU A 390 0.23 -25.58 10.82
N SER A 391 1.55 -25.41 10.92
CA SER A 391 2.31 -24.29 10.36
C SER A 391 1.86 -22.92 10.88
N PHE A 392 1.62 -22.82 12.20
CA PHE A 392 1.05 -21.64 12.84
C PHE A 392 2.03 -20.74 13.60
N HIS A 393 3.28 -21.17 13.82
CA HIS A 393 4.37 -20.38 14.39
C HIS A 393 3.99 -19.60 15.67
N GLY A 394 3.50 -20.31 16.70
CA GLY A 394 3.22 -19.81 18.04
C GLY A 394 1.76 -19.44 18.31
N ARG A 395 0.85 -19.73 17.37
CA ARG A 395 -0.58 -19.37 17.49
C ARG A 395 -1.29 -20.09 18.62
N ILE A 396 -0.98 -21.36 18.85
CA ILE A 396 -1.66 -22.16 19.89
C ILE A 396 -1.45 -21.55 21.28
N GLU A 397 -0.27 -20.97 21.53
CA GLU A 397 0.06 -20.28 22.77
C GLU A 397 -0.51 -18.86 22.81
N ARG A 398 -0.34 -18.07 21.73
CA ARG A 398 -0.87 -16.71 21.65
C ARG A 398 -2.40 -16.66 21.79
N ASP A 399 -3.09 -17.61 21.17
CA ASP A 399 -4.55 -17.71 21.20
C ASP A 399 -5.03 -18.54 22.42
N ASP A 400 -4.16 -18.93 23.36
CA ASP A 400 -4.53 -19.55 24.66
C ASP A 400 -5.39 -20.83 24.56
N TRP A 401 -5.17 -21.68 23.53
CA TRP A 401 -6.05 -22.82 23.22
C TRP A 401 -6.28 -23.77 24.40
N VAL A 402 -5.22 -24.09 25.15
CA VAL A 402 -5.30 -24.99 26.31
C VAL A 402 -6.19 -24.40 27.42
N LYS A 403 -6.13 -23.09 27.64
CA LYS A 403 -6.94 -22.41 28.67
C LYS A 403 -8.40 -22.34 28.26
N GLN A 404 -8.67 -22.10 26.99
CA GLN A 404 -10.01 -22.13 26.41
C GLN A 404 -10.64 -23.52 26.48
N ALA A 405 -9.88 -24.54 26.08
CA ALA A 405 -10.30 -25.94 26.16
C ALA A 405 -10.57 -26.38 27.60
N LYS A 406 -9.78 -25.93 28.59
CA LYS A 406 -10.05 -26.19 30.02
C LYS A 406 -11.38 -25.62 30.49
N ALA A 407 -11.74 -24.41 30.05
CA ALA A 407 -13.02 -23.79 30.40
C ALA A 407 -14.21 -24.53 29.75
N LEU A 408 -14.07 -24.90 28.47
CA LEU A 408 -15.08 -25.64 27.72
C LEU A 408 -15.27 -27.07 28.27
N ALA A 409 -14.19 -27.77 28.63
CA ALA A 409 -14.24 -29.09 29.22
C ALA A 409 -14.88 -29.11 30.62
N LYS A 410 -14.78 -28.02 31.38
CA LYS A 410 -15.28 -27.94 32.76
C LYS A 410 -16.77 -27.59 32.87
N GLY A 411 -17.29 -26.75 31.98
CA GLY A 411 -18.70 -26.33 32.05
C GLY A 411 -19.23 -25.73 30.75
N GLY A 412 -18.65 -26.11 29.61
CA GLY A 412 -19.08 -25.70 28.28
C GLY A 412 -19.07 -24.19 28.08
N VAL A 413 -20.01 -23.72 27.25
CA VAL A 413 -20.13 -22.30 26.86
C VAL A 413 -20.36 -21.38 28.07
N ALA A 414 -21.08 -21.83 29.10
CA ALA A 414 -21.36 -21.04 30.30
C ALA A 414 -20.08 -20.76 31.10
N GLU A 415 -19.25 -21.79 31.33
CA GLU A 415 -17.96 -21.63 32.01
C GLU A 415 -16.97 -20.82 31.16
N TYR A 416 -17.00 -20.98 29.83
CA TYR A 416 -16.20 -20.15 28.92
C TYR A 416 -16.55 -18.66 29.04
N ILE A 417 -17.83 -18.30 29.04
CA ILE A 417 -18.28 -16.91 29.23
C ILE A 417 -17.85 -16.39 30.60
N ARG A 418 -17.95 -17.22 31.65
CA ARG A 418 -17.52 -16.83 33.01
C ARG A 418 -16.01 -16.54 33.08
N VAL A 419 -15.19 -17.33 32.39
CA VAL A 419 -13.72 -17.21 32.44
C VAL A 419 -13.19 -16.10 31.52
N PHE A 420 -13.79 -15.92 30.34
CA PHE A 420 -13.27 -15.01 29.31
C PHE A 420 -14.13 -13.76 29.07
N GLY A 421 -15.29 -13.64 29.71
CA GLY A 421 -16.18 -12.48 29.60
C GLY A 421 -16.84 -12.30 28.22
N LYS A 422 -16.71 -13.30 27.33
CA LYS A 422 -17.21 -13.28 25.96
C LYS A 422 -17.70 -14.67 25.53
N LYS A 423 -18.58 -14.71 24.53
CA LYS A 423 -19.00 -15.98 23.91
C LYS A 423 -17.84 -16.60 23.13
N PRO A 424 -17.73 -17.94 23.08
CA PRO A 424 -16.83 -18.62 22.14
C PRO A 424 -17.23 -18.26 20.71
N VAL A 425 -16.23 -18.16 19.82
CA VAL A 425 -16.36 -17.65 18.44
C VAL A 425 -16.10 -18.77 17.47
#